data_AF-A0A923J6M2-F1
#
_entry.id   AF-A0A923J6M2-F1
#
_cell.length_a   1.000
_cell.length_b   1.000
_cell.length_c   1.000
_cell.angle_alpha   90.00
_cell.angle_beta   90.00
_cell.angle_gamma   90.00
#
_symmetry.space_group_name_H-M   'P 1'
#
loop_
_entity.id
_entity.type
_entity.pdbx_description
1 polymer ?
#
loop_
_entity_poly.entity_id
_entity_poly.type
_entity_poly.pdbx_seq_one_letter_code
_entity_poly.pdbx_strand_id
1 'polypeptide(L)'
;MKIYNQVVIDINTGKVIDEDWFEYAGPVAECKGGSSTTTTVDPVFNAGMLELSKEQQSWGRDLFNQFKYGVDYDPTEEVTGYYDESGKFVEGQSSLIKNPDYKPPVTQRYATKQGEGTDLSHGRQSFTRPAQGEEYIKDPNREYITKTRGELNGLDPNITSEMEYLQQLIQANASLLPEQTALQRLQMSETTKAIKEQAPVRSAYFREALEGVDPNQRMDEAQADASQAASSSERTALRTAARTGVSAADVNTSELATNRTKILGQARTSARRTAEEDNFNRLRTAMATGF
;
A
#
# COMPACT_ATOMS: atom_id res chain seq x y z
N MET A 1 25.57 -40.24 -20.36
CA MET A 1 24.79 -38.99 -20.20
C MET A 1 25.74 -37.82 -20.39
N LYS A 2 25.39 -36.80 -21.20
CA LYS A 2 26.21 -35.59 -21.32
C LYS A 2 26.04 -34.75 -20.06
N ILE A 3 27.15 -34.45 -19.38
CA ILE A 3 27.17 -33.46 -18.32
C ILE A 3 27.84 -32.22 -18.89
N TYR A 4 27.08 -31.13 -18.99
CA TYR A 4 27.56 -29.87 -19.53
C TYR A 4 28.29 -29.09 -18.44
N ASN A 5 29.50 -28.65 -18.74
CA ASN A 5 30.23 -27.72 -17.90
C ASN A 5 29.82 -26.28 -18.22
N GLN A 6 29.63 -25.99 -19.51
CA GLN A 6 29.27 -24.67 -19.99
C GLN A 6 28.35 -24.78 -21.22
N VAL A 7 27.30 -23.97 -21.23
CA VAL A 7 26.43 -23.78 -22.38
C VAL A 7 26.28 -22.28 -22.61
N VAL A 8 26.67 -21.82 -23.80
CA VAL A 8 26.52 -20.42 -24.21
C VAL A 8 25.33 -20.33 -25.16
N ILE A 9 24.32 -19.56 -24.76
CA ILE A 9 23.06 -19.41 -25.52
C ILE A 9 22.96 -17.97 -25.99
N ASP A 10 22.59 -17.79 -27.27
CA ASP A 10 22.20 -16.49 -27.79
C ASP A 10 20.86 -16.07 -27.17
N ILE A 11 20.86 -14.99 -26.41
CA ILE A 11 19.66 -14.51 -25.71
C ILE A 11 18.55 -14.06 -26.67
N ASN A 12 18.89 -13.65 -27.88
CA ASN A 12 17.90 -13.13 -28.82
C ASN A 12 17.20 -14.23 -29.63
N THR A 13 17.88 -15.36 -29.84
CA THR A 13 17.37 -16.45 -30.68
C THR A 13 17.11 -17.75 -29.92
N GLY A 14 17.60 -17.86 -28.69
CA GLY A 14 17.50 -19.05 -27.86
C GLY A 14 18.32 -20.23 -28.38
N LYS A 15 19.20 -20.03 -29.36
CA LYS A 15 20.04 -21.09 -29.93
C LYS A 15 21.32 -21.25 -29.13
N VAL A 16 21.75 -22.50 -28.93
CA VAL A 16 23.05 -22.81 -28.34
C VAL A 16 24.14 -22.44 -29.36
N ILE A 17 25.03 -21.54 -28.94
CA ILE A 17 26.18 -21.09 -29.73
C ILE A 17 27.37 -22.01 -29.50
N ASP A 18 27.59 -22.44 -28.24
CA ASP A 18 28.71 -23.27 -27.84
C ASP A 18 28.34 -24.16 -26.66
N GLU A 19 28.88 -25.38 -26.64
CA GLU A 19 28.66 -26.36 -25.58
C GLU A 19 29.96 -27.09 -25.22
N ASP A 20 30.37 -27.00 -23.95
CA ASP A 20 31.42 -27.83 -23.37
C ASP A 20 30.79 -28.90 -22.48
N TRP A 21 31.07 -30.16 -22.77
CA TRP A 21 30.52 -31.30 -22.07
C TRP A 21 31.46 -32.49 -22.08
N PHE A 22 31.28 -33.34 -21.08
CA PHE A 22 31.90 -34.65 -21.04
C PHE A 22 30.85 -35.74 -20.92
N GLU A 23 31.20 -36.93 -21.39
CA GLU A 23 30.31 -38.09 -21.31
C GLU A 23 30.52 -38.81 -19.98
N TYR A 24 29.49 -38.78 -19.14
CA TYR A 24 29.48 -39.51 -17.89
C TYR A 24 28.90 -40.92 -18.11
N ALA A 25 29.68 -41.93 -17.74
CA ALA A 25 29.35 -43.35 -17.84
C ALA A 25 29.28 -44.07 -16.47
N GLY A 26 29.24 -43.31 -15.37
CA GLY A 26 29.08 -43.88 -14.03
C GLY A 26 27.62 -44.15 -13.66
N PRO A 27 27.36 -44.82 -12.51
CA PRO A 27 26.01 -45.02 -12.01
C PRO A 27 25.35 -43.66 -11.74
N VAL A 28 24.18 -43.45 -12.36
CA VAL A 28 23.34 -42.25 -12.17
C VAL A 28 22.21 -42.65 -11.23
N ALA A 29 22.09 -41.99 -10.10
CA ALA A 29 20.89 -42.10 -9.27
C ALA A 29 19.76 -41.36 -10.00
N GLU A 30 18.83 -42.10 -10.60
CA GLU A 30 17.57 -41.51 -11.06
C GLU A 30 16.77 -41.07 -9.84
N CYS A 31 16.89 -39.79 -9.47
CA CYS A 31 15.88 -39.16 -8.64
C CYS A 31 14.58 -39.14 -9.46
N LYS A 32 13.73 -40.16 -9.30
CA LYS A 32 12.37 -40.20 -9.83
C LYS A 32 11.55 -39.05 -9.25
N GLY A 33 11.68 -37.88 -9.85
CA GLY A 33 10.89 -36.68 -9.60
C GLY A 33 10.33 -36.21 -10.93
N GLY A 34 9.40 -36.98 -11.49
CA GLY A 34 8.82 -36.65 -12.79
C GLY A 34 7.96 -37.80 -13.31
N SER A 35 6.66 -37.70 -13.03
CA SER A 35 5.53 -38.38 -13.67
C SER A 35 5.91 -39.52 -14.63
N SER A 36 6.12 -40.71 -14.08
CA SER A 36 5.96 -41.93 -14.88
C SER A 36 4.54 -42.42 -14.66
N THR A 37 3.78 -42.59 -15.74
CA THR A 37 2.55 -43.36 -15.81
C THR A 37 2.80 -44.80 -15.38
N THR A 38 2.92 -45.02 -14.07
CA THR A 38 2.75 -46.33 -13.45
C THR A 38 1.27 -46.50 -13.20
N THR A 39 0.62 -47.37 -13.97
CA THR A 39 -0.78 -47.78 -13.80
C THR A 39 -1.05 -48.54 -12.50
N THR A 40 -0.03 -48.76 -11.67
CA THR A 40 -0.16 -49.25 -10.31
C THR A 40 -0.44 -48.09 -9.36
N VAL A 41 -1.73 -47.81 -9.22
CA VAL A 41 -2.27 -47.01 -8.11
C VAL A 41 -1.93 -47.74 -6.82
N ASP A 42 -1.18 -47.10 -5.92
CA ASP A 42 -1.05 -47.55 -4.54
C ASP A 42 -2.30 -47.10 -3.77
N PRO A 43 -3.23 -48.03 -3.47
CA PRO A 43 -4.49 -47.67 -2.83
C PRO A 43 -4.29 -47.19 -1.39
N VAL A 44 -3.22 -47.61 -0.71
CA VAL A 44 -2.94 -47.22 0.68
C VAL A 44 -2.39 -45.80 0.71
N PHE A 45 -1.44 -45.48 -0.15
CA PHE A 45 -0.92 -44.13 -0.30
C PHE A 45 -2.02 -43.14 -0.72
N ASN A 46 -2.84 -43.51 -1.72
CA ASN A 46 -3.93 -42.64 -2.19
C ASN A 46 -5.05 -42.47 -1.15
N ALA A 47 -5.36 -43.50 -0.37
CA ALA A 47 -6.30 -43.37 0.75
C ALA A 47 -5.76 -42.40 1.81
N GLY A 48 -4.46 -42.51 2.16
CA GLY A 48 -3.83 -41.58 3.10
C GLY A 48 -3.78 -40.14 2.58
N MET A 49 -3.53 -39.93 1.28
CA MET A 49 -3.56 -38.60 0.67
C MET A 49 -4.98 -38.00 0.62
N LEU A 50 -6.01 -38.82 0.42
CA LEU A 50 -7.41 -38.38 0.49
C LEU A 50 -7.80 -37.99 1.92
N GLU A 51 -7.36 -38.75 2.91
CA GLU A 51 -7.58 -38.45 4.33
C GLU A 51 -6.91 -37.14 4.72
N LEU A 52 -5.63 -36.97 4.39
CA LEU A 52 -4.90 -35.72 4.61
C LEU A 52 -5.55 -34.53 3.90
N SER A 53 -6.01 -34.71 2.66
CA SER A 53 -6.70 -33.64 1.93
C SER A 53 -8.03 -33.24 2.58
N LYS A 54 -8.76 -34.19 3.17
CA LYS A 54 -10.01 -33.88 3.90
C LYS A 54 -9.71 -33.15 5.20
N GLU A 55 -8.66 -33.55 5.91
CA GLU A 55 -8.22 -32.89 7.13
C GLU A 55 -7.75 -31.45 6.86
N GLN A 56 -6.96 -31.23 5.80
CA GLN A 56 -6.58 -29.88 5.37
C GLN A 56 -7.77 -28.99 5.03
N GLN A 57 -8.80 -29.55 4.37
CA GLN A 57 -10.02 -28.82 4.08
C GLN A 57 -10.84 -28.52 5.35
N SER A 58 -10.84 -29.43 6.33
CA SER A 58 -11.45 -29.20 7.65
C SER A 58 -10.78 -28.03 8.35
N TRP A 59 -9.45 -28.03 8.45
CA TRP A 59 -8.71 -26.94 9.08
C TRP A 59 -8.94 -25.61 8.37
N GLY A 60 -9.04 -25.61 7.05
CA GLY A 60 -9.38 -24.42 6.28
C GLY A 60 -10.77 -23.87 6.61
N ARG A 61 -11.75 -24.76 6.84
CA ARG A 61 -13.11 -24.38 7.24
C ARG A 61 -13.14 -23.82 8.66
N ASP A 62 -12.45 -24.47 9.59
CA ASP A 62 -12.40 -24.07 11.00
C ASP A 62 -11.71 -22.70 11.15
N LEU A 63 -10.60 -22.50 10.45
CA LEU A 63 -9.88 -21.22 10.45
C LEU A 63 -10.72 -20.09 9.83
N PHE A 64 -11.44 -20.38 8.74
CA PHE A 64 -12.36 -19.42 8.12
C PHE A 64 -13.49 -19.04 9.05
N ASN A 65 -14.11 -20.02 9.72
CA ASN A 65 -15.17 -19.78 10.68
C ASN A 65 -14.65 -18.94 11.85
N GLN A 66 -13.45 -19.23 12.34
CA GLN A 66 -12.85 -18.46 13.44
C GLN A 66 -12.61 -17.02 13.02
N PHE A 67 -12.07 -16.81 11.81
CA PHE A 67 -11.84 -15.47 11.29
C PHE A 67 -13.14 -14.68 11.06
N LYS A 68 -14.17 -15.34 10.52
CA LYS A 68 -15.42 -14.70 10.12
C LYS A 68 -16.42 -14.52 11.26
N TYR A 69 -16.51 -15.50 12.15
CA TYR A 69 -17.54 -15.61 13.19
C TYR A 69 -16.95 -15.68 14.61
N GLY A 70 -15.63 -15.80 14.78
CA GLY A 70 -14.98 -15.92 16.09
C GLY A 70 -15.07 -17.31 16.73
N VAL A 71 -15.66 -18.30 16.04
CA VAL A 71 -15.87 -19.67 16.52
C VAL A 71 -15.44 -20.68 15.45
N ASP A 72 -15.12 -21.91 15.84
CA ASP A 72 -14.64 -22.98 14.94
C ASP A 72 -15.75 -23.61 14.05
N TYR A 73 -17.01 -23.40 14.38
CA TYR A 73 -18.16 -23.88 13.61
C TYR A 73 -18.81 -22.76 12.78
N ASP A 74 -19.57 -23.14 11.74
CA ASP A 74 -20.42 -22.18 11.02
C ASP A 74 -21.72 -21.99 11.81
N PRO A 75 -21.96 -20.83 12.44
CA PRO A 75 -23.17 -20.63 13.24
C PRO A 75 -24.43 -20.56 12.39
N THR A 76 -24.31 -20.37 11.07
CA THR A 76 -25.44 -20.33 10.14
C THR A 76 -25.82 -21.70 9.59
N GLU A 77 -25.04 -22.74 9.90
CA GLU A 77 -25.34 -24.11 9.50
C GLU A 77 -26.65 -24.59 10.17
N GLU A 78 -27.63 -24.96 9.36
CA GLU A 78 -28.87 -25.57 9.85
C GLU A 78 -28.64 -27.04 10.20
N VAL A 79 -28.98 -27.40 11.43
CA VAL A 79 -28.86 -28.76 11.94
C VAL A 79 -30.25 -29.26 12.34
N THR A 80 -30.63 -30.42 11.82
CA THR A 80 -31.88 -31.11 12.19
C THR A 80 -31.59 -32.23 13.17
N GLY A 81 -32.39 -32.29 14.23
CA GLY A 81 -32.24 -33.28 15.29
C GLY A 81 -33.44 -33.29 16.23
N TYR A 82 -33.29 -33.97 17.37
CA TYR A 82 -34.31 -34.05 18.42
C TYR A 82 -33.65 -33.84 19.78
N TYR A 83 -34.44 -33.42 20.77
CA TYR A 83 -34.00 -33.41 22.16
C TYR A 83 -34.21 -34.80 22.78
N ASP A 84 -33.18 -35.34 23.43
CA ASP A 84 -33.32 -36.55 24.21
C ASP A 84 -34.05 -36.30 25.54
N GLU A 85 -34.32 -37.37 26.30
CA GLU A 85 -34.99 -37.29 27.61
C GLU A 85 -34.23 -36.45 28.64
N SER A 86 -32.94 -36.19 28.41
CA SER A 86 -32.10 -35.33 29.25
C SER A 86 -32.11 -33.85 28.84
N GLY A 87 -32.83 -33.52 27.75
CA GLY A 87 -32.88 -32.17 27.18
C GLY A 87 -31.65 -31.82 26.33
N LYS A 88 -30.80 -32.79 25.99
CA LYS A 88 -29.63 -32.59 25.12
C LYS A 88 -30.07 -32.75 23.67
N PHE A 89 -29.61 -31.83 22.81
CA PHE A 89 -29.85 -31.94 21.37
C PHE A 89 -28.97 -33.05 20.78
N VAL A 90 -29.59 -33.99 20.07
CA VAL A 90 -28.93 -35.08 19.38
C VAL A 90 -29.11 -34.88 17.87
N GLU A 91 -28.00 -34.72 17.17
CA GLU A 91 -27.98 -34.60 15.71
C GLU A 91 -28.32 -35.94 15.07
N GLY A 92 -29.24 -35.94 14.11
CA GLY A 92 -29.61 -37.16 13.41
C GLY A 92 -30.62 -36.92 12.31
N GLN A 93 -30.34 -37.46 11.12
CA GLN A 93 -31.40 -37.67 10.13
C GLN A 93 -32.43 -38.62 10.74
N SER A 94 -33.72 -38.34 10.50
CA SER A 94 -34.83 -39.06 11.14
C SER A 94 -34.50 -40.54 11.27
N SER A 95 -34.25 -41.02 12.49
CA SER A 95 -33.95 -42.42 12.71
C SER A 95 -35.24 -43.16 12.40
N LEU A 96 -35.32 -43.64 11.16
CA LEU A 96 -36.49 -44.38 10.73
C LEU A 96 -36.49 -45.66 11.54
N ILE A 97 -37.52 -45.83 12.36
CA ILE A 97 -37.70 -47.04 13.12
C ILE A 97 -38.35 -48.07 12.21
N LYS A 98 -38.04 -49.35 12.44
CA LYS A 98 -38.71 -50.43 11.73
C LYS A 98 -40.19 -50.34 12.00
N ASN A 99 -40.99 -50.23 10.94
CA ASN A 99 -42.43 -50.08 11.07
C ASN A 99 -43.01 -51.35 11.73
N PRO A 100 -43.65 -51.25 12.91
CA PRO A 100 -44.22 -52.41 13.58
C PRO A 100 -45.33 -53.08 12.77
N ASP A 101 -45.96 -52.34 11.85
CA ASP A 101 -47.02 -52.83 10.97
C ASP A 101 -46.49 -53.43 9.65
N TYR A 102 -45.17 -53.41 9.43
CA TYR A 102 -44.58 -53.96 8.21
C TYR A 102 -44.75 -55.48 8.16
N LYS A 103 -45.47 -55.96 7.14
CA LYS A 103 -45.58 -57.38 6.82
C LYS A 103 -44.70 -57.68 5.60
N PRO A 104 -43.63 -58.50 5.74
CA PRO A 104 -42.80 -58.83 4.59
C PRO A 104 -43.64 -59.56 3.54
N PRO A 105 -43.36 -59.37 2.24
CA PRO A 105 -44.11 -60.03 1.18
C PRO A 105 -43.96 -61.55 1.31
N VAL A 106 -45.09 -62.25 1.44
CA VAL A 106 -45.12 -63.71 1.49
C VAL A 106 -44.86 -64.25 0.07
N THR A 107 -43.66 -64.75 -0.18
CA THR A 107 -43.36 -65.49 -1.41
C THR A 107 -43.93 -66.90 -1.31
N GLN A 108 -45.08 -67.14 -1.93
CA GLN A 108 -45.59 -68.51 -2.12
C GLN A 108 -44.77 -69.20 -3.21
N ARG A 109 -44.00 -70.23 -2.82
CA ARG A 109 -43.37 -71.15 -3.77
C ARG A 109 -44.37 -72.24 -4.12
N TYR A 110 -44.96 -72.15 -5.31
CA TYR A 110 -45.74 -73.27 -5.85
C TYR A 110 -44.77 -74.34 -6.35
N ALA A 111 -44.91 -75.56 -5.82
CA ALA A 111 -44.25 -76.73 -6.38
C ALA A 111 -44.82 -77.00 -7.77
N THR A 112 -44.03 -76.75 -8.81
CA THR A 112 -44.34 -77.21 -10.16
C THR A 112 -44.32 -78.73 -10.15
N LYS A 113 -45.51 -79.35 -10.15
CA LYS A 113 -45.63 -80.76 -10.53
C LYS A 113 -45.19 -80.87 -11.98
N GLN A 114 -44.11 -81.60 -12.25
CA GLN A 114 -43.73 -82.02 -13.59
C GLN A 114 -44.83 -82.97 -14.10
N GLY A 115 -45.78 -82.41 -14.83
CA GLY A 115 -46.67 -83.18 -15.70
C GLY A 115 -45.95 -83.41 -17.02
N GLU A 116 -45.78 -84.67 -17.38
CA GLU A 116 -45.36 -85.08 -18.71
C GLU A 116 -46.37 -84.56 -19.75
N GLY A 117 -45.86 -83.94 -20.83
CA GLY A 117 -46.63 -83.73 -22.05
C GLY A 117 -47.17 -82.31 -22.25
N THR A 118 -46.47 -81.61 -23.15
CA THR A 118 -46.95 -80.57 -24.08
C THR A 118 -47.20 -79.13 -23.58
N ASP A 119 -46.58 -78.24 -24.35
CA ASP A 119 -46.78 -76.79 -24.53
C ASP A 119 -46.30 -75.80 -23.44
N LEU A 120 -45.05 -75.35 -23.61
CA LEU A 120 -44.46 -74.21 -22.91
C LEU A 120 -44.82 -72.91 -23.66
N SER A 121 -45.99 -72.33 -23.39
CA SER A 121 -46.29 -70.95 -23.80
C SER A 121 -46.75 -70.08 -22.62
N HIS A 122 -45.78 -69.35 -22.07
CA HIS A 122 -45.89 -68.02 -21.45
C HIS A 122 -47.09 -67.76 -20.52
N GLY A 123 -47.16 -68.49 -19.41
CA GLY A 123 -47.88 -68.02 -18.22
C GLY A 123 -47.16 -66.82 -17.61
N ARG A 124 -47.54 -65.60 -18.01
CA ARG A 124 -47.07 -64.36 -17.37
C ARG A 124 -47.69 -64.28 -15.97
N GLN A 125 -46.99 -64.80 -14.97
CA GLN A 125 -47.38 -64.67 -13.57
C GLN A 125 -47.19 -63.21 -13.14
N SER A 126 -48.28 -62.45 -13.12
CA SER A 126 -48.33 -61.14 -12.50
C SER A 126 -48.33 -61.30 -10.99
N PHE A 127 -47.18 -61.02 -10.38
CA PHE A 127 -47.05 -60.74 -8.95
C PHE A 127 -47.70 -59.38 -8.65
N THR A 128 -48.80 -59.35 -7.89
CA THR A 128 -49.21 -58.13 -7.17
C THR A 128 -48.95 -58.31 -5.68
N ARG A 129 -48.20 -57.33 -5.18
CA ARG A 129 -47.53 -57.24 -3.89
C ARG A 129 -48.53 -56.71 -2.84
N PRO A 130 -48.73 -57.35 -1.67
CA PRO A 130 -49.23 -56.59 -0.52
C PRO A 130 -48.04 -55.79 0.02
N ALA A 131 -47.83 -54.58 -0.50
CA ALA A 131 -47.03 -53.60 0.22
C ALA A 131 -48.00 -52.88 1.18
N GLN A 132 -48.20 -53.44 2.37
CA GLN A 132 -48.78 -52.65 3.45
C GLN A 132 -47.64 -52.17 4.34
N GLY A 133 -47.40 -50.86 4.27
CA GLY A 133 -46.38 -50.14 5.04
C GLY A 133 -45.02 -50.06 4.36
N GLU A 134 -44.39 -48.88 4.45
CA GLU A 134 -42.95 -48.76 4.30
C GLU A 134 -42.28 -49.55 5.43
N GLU A 135 -41.16 -50.23 5.15
CA GLU A 135 -40.42 -51.04 6.13
C GLU A 135 -39.92 -50.19 7.32
N TYR A 136 -39.81 -48.89 7.09
CA TYR A 136 -39.25 -47.91 8.01
C TYR A 136 -40.19 -46.69 8.06
N ILE A 137 -40.52 -46.23 9.27
CA ILE A 137 -41.32 -45.02 9.50
C ILE A 137 -40.54 -44.04 10.38
N LYS A 138 -40.85 -42.74 10.27
CA LYS A 138 -40.34 -41.76 11.25
C LYS A 138 -40.85 -42.15 12.64
N ASP A 139 -39.96 -42.12 13.62
CA ASP A 139 -40.34 -42.37 15.01
C ASP A 139 -41.41 -41.34 15.44
N PRO A 140 -42.67 -41.77 15.68
CA PRO A 140 -43.75 -40.86 16.02
C PRO A 140 -43.59 -40.28 17.44
N ASN A 141 -42.70 -40.85 18.26
CA ASN A 141 -42.46 -40.41 19.63
C ASN A 141 -41.37 -39.33 19.71
N ARG A 142 -40.75 -38.95 18.59
CA ARG A 142 -39.68 -37.94 18.55
C ARG A 142 -40.04 -36.79 17.62
N GLU A 143 -40.10 -35.60 18.18
CA GLU A 143 -40.27 -34.36 17.42
C GLU A 143 -38.90 -33.91 16.90
N TYR A 144 -38.80 -33.78 15.59
CA TYR A 144 -37.59 -33.29 14.93
C TYR A 144 -37.72 -31.79 14.70
N ILE A 145 -36.70 -31.05 15.11
CA ILE A 145 -36.60 -29.60 14.94
C ILE A 145 -35.35 -29.27 14.14
N THR A 146 -35.41 -28.19 13.37
CA THR A 146 -34.26 -27.59 12.69
C THR A 146 -33.89 -26.31 13.43
N LYS A 147 -32.63 -26.17 13.82
CA LYS A 147 -32.06 -24.97 14.45
C LYS A 147 -30.73 -24.64 13.80
N THR A 148 -30.31 -23.39 13.89
CA THR A 148 -28.96 -23.03 13.48
C THR A 148 -27.94 -23.48 14.52
N ARG A 149 -26.70 -23.78 14.10
CA ARG A 149 -25.65 -24.22 15.01
C ARG A 149 -25.28 -23.14 16.04
N GLY A 150 -25.42 -21.87 15.67
CA GLY A 150 -25.31 -20.73 16.58
C GLY A 150 -26.35 -20.76 17.71
N GLU A 151 -27.60 -21.07 17.40
CA GLU A 151 -28.68 -21.19 18.40
C GLU A 151 -28.48 -22.39 19.34
N LEU A 152 -27.94 -23.49 18.82
CA LEU A 152 -27.66 -24.70 19.62
C LEU A 152 -26.50 -24.50 20.59
N ASN A 153 -25.43 -23.86 20.13
CA ASN A 153 -24.22 -23.63 20.90
C ASN A 153 -24.27 -22.34 21.75
N GLY A 154 -25.37 -21.59 21.67
CA GLY A 154 -25.56 -20.36 22.45
C GLY A 154 -24.56 -19.27 22.07
N LEU A 155 -24.31 -19.08 20.77
CA LEU A 155 -23.40 -18.06 20.28
C LEU A 155 -23.83 -16.67 20.79
N ASP A 156 -22.94 -15.99 21.51
CA ASP A 156 -23.17 -14.61 21.91
C ASP A 156 -23.13 -13.71 20.66
N PRO A 157 -24.21 -12.97 20.35
CA PRO A 157 -24.26 -12.08 19.19
C PRO A 157 -23.25 -10.93 19.27
N ASN A 158 -22.59 -10.71 20.42
CA ASN A 158 -21.56 -9.69 20.60
C ASN A 158 -20.13 -10.20 20.36
N ILE A 159 -19.94 -11.44 19.92
CA ILE A 159 -18.61 -11.93 19.52
C ILE A 159 -18.13 -11.08 18.33
N THR A 160 -17.13 -10.25 18.60
CA THR A 160 -16.50 -9.41 17.59
C THR A 160 -15.56 -10.29 16.78
N SER A 161 -15.92 -10.58 15.54
CA SER A 161 -15.04 -11.38 14.69
C SER A 161 -13.82 -10.57 14.25
N GLU A 162 -12.73 -11.27 13.94
CA GLU A 162 -11.51 -10.62 13.44
C GLU A 162 -11.78 -9.87 12.13
N MET A 163 -12.70 -10.38 11.30
CA MET A 163 -13.21 -9.70 10.11
C MET A 163 -13.88 -8.36 10.44
N GLU A 164 -14.79 -8.32 11.42
CA GLU A 164 -15.45 -7.07 11.82
C GLU A 164 -14.45 -6.05 12.38
N TYR A 165 -13.51 -6.50 13.20
CA TYR A 165 -12.44 -5.65 13.74
C TYR A 165 -11.61 -5.03 12.61
N LEU A 166 -11.17 -5.85 11.65
CA LEU A 166 -10.42 -5.36 10.48
C LEU A 166 -11.23 -4.39 9.65
N GLN A 167 -12.53 -4.64 9.47
CA GLN A 167 -13.41 -3.73 8.73
C GLN A 167 -13.56 -2.38 9.42
N GLN A 168 -13.71 -2.37 10.76
CA GLN A 168 -13.75 -1.13 11.54
C GLN A 168 -12.43 -0.34 11.43
N LEU A 169 -11.29 -1.03 11.49
CA LEU A 169 -9.98 -0.41 11.36
C LEU A 169 -9.78 0.21 9.97
N ILE A 170 -10.21 -0.49 8.91
CA ILE A 170 -10.19 0.03 7.54
C ILE A 170 -11.09 1.25 7.42
N GLN A 171 -12.30 1.22 7.98
CA GLN A 171 -13.23 2.36 7.92
C GLN A 171 -12.69 3.59 8.67
N ALA A 172 -12.11 3.39 9.85
CA ALA A 172 -11.46 4.46 10.60
C ALA A 172 -10.31 5.09 9.79
N ASN A 173 -9.43 4.27 9.22
CA ASN A 173 -8.34 4.76 8.37
C ASN A 173 -8.84 5.44 7.08
N ALA A 174 -9.93 4.95 6.49
CA ALA A 174 -10.54 5.54 5.32
C ALA A 174 -11.11 6.93 5.60
N SER A 175 -11.64 7.18 6.80
CA SER A 175 -12.10 8.52 7.18
C SER A 175 -10.97 9.54 7.37
N LEU A 176 -9.76 9.10 7.69
CA LEU A 176 -8.60 9.97 7.91
C LEU A 176 -7.94 10.46 6.61
N LEU A 177 -7.98 9.64 5.55
CA LEU A 177 -7.36 9.93 4.26
C LEU A 177 -7.83 11.26 3.61
N PRO A 178 -9.15 11.58 3.58
CA PRO A 178 -9.64 12.86 3.08
C PRO A 178 -9.10 14.07 3.85
N GLU A 179 -9.00 13.97 5.18
CA GLU A 179 -8.52 15.07 6.02
C GLU A 179 -7.04 15.34 5.77
N GLN A 180 -6.21 14.29 5.70
CA GLN A 180 -4.79 14.41 5.34
C GLN A 180 -4.62 15.05 3.97
N THR A 181 -5.42 14.62 2.99
CA THR A 181 -5.39 15.17 1.64
C THR A 181 -5.81 16.65 1.62
N ALA A 182 -6.84 17.02 2.39
CA ALA A 182 -7.31 18.40 2.50
C ALA A 182 -6.25 19.31 3.14
N LEU A 183 -5.60 18.85 4.21
CA LEU A 183 -4.51 19.58 4.86
C LEU A 183 -3.34 19.80 3.90
N GLN A 184 -2.93 18.75 3.17
CA GLN A 184 -1.83 18.86 2.21
C GLN A 184 -2.16 19.85 1.08
N ARG A 185 -3.40 19.84 0.58
CA ARG A 185 -3.87 20.84 -0.40
C ARG A 185 -3.82 22.26 0.16
N LEU A 186 -4.20 22.45 1.42
CA LEU A 186 -4.16 23.76 2.06
C LEU A 186 -2.71 24.25 2.22
N GLN A 187 -1.80 23.39 2.66
CA GLN A 187 -0.37 23.70 2.74
C GLN A 187 0.23 24.06 1.37
N MET A 188 -0.13 23.30 0.32
CA MET A 188 0.29 23.61 -1.05
C MET A 188 -0.28 24.95 -1.55
N SER A 189 -1.52 25.27 -1.19
CA SER A 189 -2.14 26.55 -1.52
C SER A 189 -1.42 27.73 -0.85
N GLU A 190 -1.16 27.63 0.45
CA GLU A 190 -0.46 28.66 1.22
C GLU A 190 0.98 28.86 0.74
N THR A 191 1.71 27.78 0.49
CA THR A 191 3.07 27.87 -0.09
C THR A 191 3.04 28.51 -1.47
N THR A 192 2.06 28.19 -2.32
CA THR A 192 1.91 28.81 -3.64
C THR A 192 1.60 30.31 -3.53
N LYS A 193 0.77 30.74 -2.57
CA LYS A 193 0.50 32.16 -2.31
C LYS A 193 1.77 32.88 -1.87
N ALA A 194 2.49 32.32 -0.89
CA ALA A 194 3.75 32.90 -0.41
C ALA A 194 4.78 33.04 -1.54
N ILE A 195 4.92 32.05 -2.41
CA ILE A 195 5.80 32.12 -3.59
C ILE A 195 5.38 33.26 -4.52
N LYS A 196 4.08 33.43 -4.78
CA LYS A 196 3.56 34.51 -5.63
C LYS A 196 3.80 35.89 -5.05
N GLU A 197 3.62 36.05 -3.74
CA GLU A 197 3.88 37.31 -3.04
C GLU A 197 5.38 37.65 -2.98
N GLN A 198 6.24 36.64 -2.86
CA GLN A 198 7.69 36.83 -2.84
C GLN A 198 8.30 37.04 -4.23
N ALA A 199 7.65 36.56 -5.30
CA ALA A 199 8.14 36.69 -6.68
C ALA A 199 8.49 38.14 -7.09
N PRO A 200 7.65 39.17 -6.87
CA PRO A 200 7.98 40.55 -7.22
C PRO A 200 9.16 41.07 -6.39
N VAL A 201 9.21 40.80 -5.08
CA VAL A 201 10.30 41.24 -4.19
C VAL A 201 11.61 40.59 -4.62
N ARG A 202 11.60 39.30 -4.90
CA ARG A 202 12.75 38.55 -5.38
C ARG A 202 13.24 39.07 -6.73
N SER A 203 12.33 39.39 -7.66
CA SER A 203 12.71 39.99 -8.95
C SER A 203 13.27 41.40 -8.81
N ALA A 204 12.72 42.24 -7.92
CA ALA A 204 13.23 43.57 -7.63
C ALA A 204 14.62 43.50 -6.98
N TYR A 205 14.81 42.59 -6.02
CA TYR A 205 16.11 42.33 -5.41
C TYR A 205 17.16 41.90 -6.44
N PHE A 206 16.83 40.96 -7.33
CA PHE A 206 17.78 40.55 -8.37
C PHE A 206 18.07 41.64 -9.40
N ARG A 207 17.08 42.47 -9.76
CA ARG A 207 17.29 43.61 -10.64
C ARG A 207 18.30 44.59 -10.02
N GLU A 208 18.07 44.99 -8.77
CA GLU A 208 18.95 45.90 -8.04
C GLU A 208 20.36 45.30 -7.81
N ALA A 209 20.42 43.98 -7.57
CA ALA A 209 21.69 43.28 -7.40
C ALA A 209 22.50 43.21 -8.71
N LEU A 210 21.82 43.10 -9.86
CA LEU A 210 22.45 42.97 -11.19
C LEU A 210 22.80 44.32 -11.83
N GLU A 211 22.02 45.38 -11.61
CA GLU A 211 22.24 46.70 -12.21
C GLU A 211 23.51 47.40 -11.68
N GLY A 212 24.03 46.95 -10.53
CA GLY A 212 25.27 47.49 -9.95
C GLY A 212 25.10 48.94 -9.45
N VAL A 213 26.18 49.54 -8.97
CA VAL A 213 26.23 50.95 -8.58
C VAL A 213 26.96 51.72 -9.68
N ASP A 214 26.36 52.79 -10.22
CA ASP A 214 27.05 53.67 -11.16
C ASP A 214 28.14 54.49 -10.44
N PRO A 215 29.44 54.32 -10.78
CA PRO A 215 30.52 55.08 -10.17
C PRO A 215 30.39 56.59 -10.41
N ASN A 216 29.81 57.03 -11.52
CA ASN A 216 29.67 58.45 -11.84
C ASN A 216 28.64 59.12 -10.94
N GLN A 217 27.47 58.50 -10.79
CA GLN A 217 26.43 58.99 -9.89
C GLN A 217 26.96 59.10 -8.45
N ARG A 218 27.68 58.07 -7.97
CA ARG A 218 28.23 58.06 -6.61
C ARG A 218 29.36 59.08 -6.42
N MET A 219 30.15 59.35 -7.46
CA MET A 219 31.13 60.44 -7.45
C MET A 219 30.46 61.81 -7.35
N ASP A 220 29.36 62.02 -8.06
CA ASP A 220 28.64 63.29 -8.09
C ASP A 220 27.94 63.57 -6.76
N GLU A 221 27.32 62.55 -6.15
CA GLU A 221 26.76 62.61 -4.79
C GLU A 221 27.85 62.92 -3.75
N ALA A 222 28.97 62.19 -3.78
CA ALA A 222 30.08 62.44 -2.86
C ALA A 222 30.73 63.83 -3.07
N GLN A 223 30.77 64.32 -4.31
CA GLN A 223 31.22 65.67 -4.61
C GLN A 223 30.25 66.72 -4.03
N ALA A 224 28.95 66.49 -4.13
CA ALA A 224 27.94 67.39 -3.56
C ALA A 224 28.08 67.49 -2.03
N ASP A 225 28.17 66.36 -1.34
CA ASP A 225 28.35 66.31 0.13
C ASP A 225 29.66 66.97 0.56
N ALA A 226 30.76 66.64 -0.12
CA ALA A 226 32.07 67.23 0.15
C ALA A 226 32.09 68.75 -0.13
N SER A 227 31.34 69.21 -1.13
CA SER A 227 31.21 70.65 -1.43
C SER A 227 30.41 71.38 -0.35
N GLN A 228 29.36 70.75 0.18
CA GLN A 228 28.57 71.29 1.28
C GLN A 228 29.40 71.38 2.55
N ALA A 229 30.15 70.32 2.88
CA ALA A 229 31.06 70.27 4.03
C ALA A 229 32.20 71.31 3.89
N ALA A 230 32.78 71.46 2.70
CA ALA A 230 33.77 72.51 2.45
C ALA A 230 33.16 73.90 2.68
N SER A 231 31.97 74.17 2.12
CA SER A 231 31.33 75.48 2.27
C SER A 231 30.98 75.84 3.72
N SER A 232 30.60 74.86 4.55
CA SER A 232 30.30 75.09 5.97
C SER A 232 31.58 75.35 6.77
N SER A 233 32.68 74.66 6.43
CA SER A 233 34.01 74.88 7.00
C SER A 233 34.55 76.27 6.63
N GLU A 234 34.46 76.68 5.36
CA GLU A 234 34.83 78.01 4.88
C GLU A 234 34.07 79.12 5.65
N ARG A 235 32.74 78.98 5.80
CA ARG A 235 31.93 79.92 6.58
C ARG A 235 32.36 79.99 8.05
N THR A 236 32.79 78.89 8.62
CA THR A 236 33.26 78.84 10.02
C THR A 236 34.62 79.53 10.15
N ALA A 237 35.55 79.27 9.24
CA ALA A 237 36.85 79.93 9.18
C ALA A 237 36.71 81.46 9.04
N LEU A 238 35.83 81.92 8.16
CA LEU A 238 35.55 83.35 7.97
C LEU A 238 34.96 84.01 9.23
N ARG A 239 34.06 83.33 9.95
CA ARG A 239 33.53 83.82 11.23
C ARG A 239 34.61 83.91 12.31
N THR A 240 35.53 82.95 12.35
CA THR A 240 36.65 82.97 13.29
C THR A 240 37.62 84.11 12.96
N ALA A 241 37.99 84.28 11.69
CA ALA A 241 38.84 85.38 11.24
C ALA A 241 38.23 86.75 11.59
N ALA A 242 36.92 86.93 11.38
CA ALA A 242 36.20 88.14 11.76
C ALA A 242 36.21 88.39 13.28
N ARG A 243 36.16 87.35 14.11
CA ARG A 243 36.23 87.46 15.58
C ARG A 243 37.63 87.80 16.08
N THR A 244 38.68 87.39 15.37
CA THR A 244 40.08 87.67 15.73
C THR A 244 40.60 88.99 15.13
N GLY A 245 39.74 89.77 14.47
CA GLY A 245 40.12 91.04 13.86
C GLY A 245 40.97 90.92 12.60
N VAL A 246 41.05 89.72 12.00
CA VAL A 246 41.74 89.48 10.74
C VAL A 246 40.82 89.90 9.60
N SER A 247 41.30 90.74 8.70
CA SER A 247 40.48 91.20 7.58
C SER A 247 40.21 90.04 6.62
N ALA A 248 39.06 90.04 5.95
CA ALA A 248 38.75 89.01 4.95
C ALA A 248 39.76 88.96 3.79
N ALA A 249 40.53 90.04 3.59
CA ALA A 249 41.60 90.11 2.60
C ALA A 249 42.89 89.40 3.05
N ASP A 250 43.10 89.27 4.36
CA ASP A 250 44.26 88.57 4.95
C ASP A 250 44.01 87.06 5.12
N VAL A 251 42.77 86.61 4.91
CA VAL A 251 42.44 85.18 4.85
C VAL A 251 43.03 84.62 3.55
N ASN A 252 43.86 83.58 3.66
CA ASN A 252 44.49 82.92 2.52
C ASN A 252 43.45 82.13 1.69
N THR A 253 42.70 82.86 0.86
CA THR A 253 41.65 82.31 -0.01
C THR A 253 42.20 81.33 -1.05
N SER A 254 43.47 81.48 -1.45
CA SER A 254 44.16 80.54 -2.34
C SER A 254 44.36 79.17 -1.68
N GLU A 255 44.77 79.16 -0.41
CA GLU A 255 44.92 77.94 0.38
C GLU A 255 43.56 77.29 0.67
N LEU A 256 42.53 78.10 0.95
CA LEU A 256 41.16 77.61 1.14
C LEU A 256 40.59 76.96 -0.14
N ALA A 257 40.81 77.58 -1.30
CA ALA A 257 40.41 77.04 -2.59
C ALA A 257 41.18 75.74 -2.91
N THR A 258 42.47 75.68 -2.61
CA THR A 258 43.31 74.48 -2.80
C THR A 258 42.88 73.34 -1.87
N ASN A 259 42.50 73.66 -0.63
CA ASN A 259 41.96 72.68 0.31
C ASN A 259 40.59 72.16 -0.14
N ARG A 260 39.72 73.02 -0.67
CA ARG A 260 38.43 72.61 -1.24
C ARG A 260 38.61 71.68 -2.44
N THR A 261 39.48 72.01 -3.40
CA THR A 261 39.72 71.15 -4.56
C THR A 261 40.31 69.80 -4.16
N LYS A 262 41.20 69.77 -3.15
CA LYS A 262 41.75 68.54 -2.57
C LYS A 262 40.66 67.67 -1.93
N ILE A 263 39.77 68.26 -1.13
CA ILE A 263 38.65 67.55 -0.49
C ILE A 263 37.70 66.97 -1.55
N LEU A 264 37.33 67.74 -2.56
CA LEU A 264 36.46 67.27 -3.66
C LEU A 264 37.12 66.15 -4.47
N GLY A 265 38.40 66.29 -4.81
CA GLY A 265 39.14 65.26 -5.55
C GLY A 265 39.29 63.96 -4.74
N GLN A 266 39.54 64.06 -3.44
CA GLN A 266 39.59 62.91 -2.54
C GLN A 266 38.22 62.23 -2.39
N ALA A 267 37.15 63.00 -2.22
CA ALA A 267 35.79 62.48 -2.12
C ALA A 267 35.38 61.71 -3.38
N ARG A 268 35.60 62.29 -4.57
CA ARG A 268 35.31 61.61 -5.85
C ARG A 268 36.15 60.35 -6.03
N THR A 269 37.45 60.41 -5.74
CA THR A 269 38.33 59.25 -5.89
C THR A 269 37.96 58.12 -4.94
N SER A 270 37.61 58.45 -3.69
CA SER A 270 37.15 57.47 -2.70
C SER A 270 35.82 56.85 -3.13
N ALA A 271 34.85 57.68 -3.52
CA ALA A 271 33.53 57.22 -3.96
C ALA A 271 33.61 56.31 -5.19
N ARG A 272 34.46 56.64 -6.17
CA ARG A 272 34.71 55.78 -7.32
C ARG A 272 35.26 54.41 -6.91
N ARG A 273 36.30 54.39 -6.08
CA ARG A 273 36.91 53.13 -5.61
C ARG A 273 35.90 52.28 -4.83
N THR A 274 35.12 52.88 -3.94
CA THR A 274 34.09 52.16 -3.18
C THR A 274 32.98 51.64 -4.10
N ALA A 275 32.56 52.39 -5.12
CA ALA A 275 31.57 51.91 -6.10
C ALA A 275 32.12 50.74 -6.94
N GLU A 276 33.37 50.83 -7.39
CA GLU A 276 34.06 49.76 -8.11
C GLU A 276 34.22 48.49 -7.23
N GLU A 277 34.58 48.67 -5.96
CA GLU A 277 34.73 47.59 -4.98
C GLU A 277 33.38 46.94 -4.63
N ASP A 278 32.31 47.73 -4.47
CA ASP A 278 30.96 47.23 -4.24
C ASP A 278 30.47 46.42 -5.45
N ASN A 279 30.71 46.90 -6.67
CA ASN A 279 30.38 46.16 -7.89
C ASN A 279 31.17 44.85 -7.99
N PHE A 280 32.45 44.88 -7.67
CA PHE A 280 33.28 43.68 -7.65
C PHE A 280 32.82 42.67 -6.58
N ASN A 281 32.48 43.13 -5.37
CA ASN A 281 31.96 42.28 -4.31
C ASN A 281 30.60 41.67 -4.65
N ARG A 282 29.73 42.42 -5.33
CA ARG A 282 28.45 41.93 -5.87
C ARG A 282 28.66 40.84 -6.92
N LEU A 283 29.55 41.07 -7.89
CA LEU A 283 29.93 40.08 -8.91
C LEU A 283 30.57 38.83 -8.27
N ARG A 284 31.44 39.02 -7.27
CA ARG A 284 32.05 37.91 -6.52
C ARG A 284 31.02 37.08 -5.79
N THR A 285 30.05 37.72 -5.14
CA THR A 285 28.96 37.02 -4.42
C THR A 285 28.05 36.31 -5.41
N ALA A 286 27.66 36.96 -6.51
CA ALA A 286 26.85 36.35 -7.56
C ALA A 286 27.53 35.13 -8.21
N MET A 287 28.86 35.18 -8.41
CA MET A 287 29.65 34.03 -8.86
C MET A 287 29.73 32.91 -7.82
N ALA A 288 29.83 33.25 -6.54
CA ALA A 288 29.93 32.28 -5.45
C ALA A 288 28.60 31.59 -5.11
N THR A 289 27.46 32.29 -5.26
CA THR A 289 26.11 31.73 -5.07
C THR A 289 25.54 31.13 -6.35
N GLY A 290 26.33 31.04 -7.42
CA GLY A 290 25.97 30.36 -8.66
C GLY A 290 26.11 28.83 -8.56
N PHE A 291 25.42 28.22 -7.58
CA PHE A 291 25.06 26.80 -7.48
C PHE A 291 23.78 26.67 -6.66
#